data_AF-A0A094I7Z9-F1
#
_entry.id   AF-A0A094I7Z9-F1
#
_cell.length_a   1.000
_cell.length_b   1.000
_cell.length_c   1.000
_cell.angle_alpha   90.00
_cell.angle_beta   90.00
_cell.angle_gamma   90.00
#
_symmetry.space_group_name_H-M   'P 1'
#
loop_
_entity.id
_entity.type
_entity.pdbx_description
1 polymer ?
#
loop_
_entity_poly.entity_id
_entity_poly.type
_entity_poly.pdbx_seq_one_letter_code
_entity_poly.pdbx_strand_id
1 'polypeptide(L)' 'MMRAHIIHITKDDFFPAFYAAFNIAMTESNIQGGFQGARLLPFDPESVISALDLKLKTPTPPSSRPGTAQPWVS' A
#
# COMPACT_ATOMS: atom_id res chain seq x y z
N MET A 1 9.15 14.48 -23.63
CA MET A 1 10.22 14.63 -24.65
C MET A 1 10.73 13.23 -25.04
N MET A 2 10.41 12.73 -26.24
CA MET A 2 10.97 11.47 -26.76
C MET A 2 12.38 11.74 -27.30
N ARG A 3 13.38 11.00 -26.82
CA ARG A 3 14.80 11.32 -27.07
C ARG A 3 15.36 10.81 -28.41
N ALA A 4 14.59 10.05 -29.22
CA ALA A 4 15.13 9.35 -30.38
C ALA A 4 14.34 9.46 -31.71
N HIS A 5 13.22 10.18 -31.78
CA HIS A 5 12.35 10.23 -32.99
C HIS A 5 11.91 8.86 -33.56
N ILE A 6 12.06 7.77 -32.80
CA ILE A 6 11.58 6.45 -33.18
C ILE A 6 10.08 6.39 -32.90
N ILE A 7 9.26 6.47 -33.96
CA ILE A 7 7.80 6.37 -33.89
C ILE A 7 7.26 4.97 -34.21
N HIS A 8 8.14 4.07 -34.64
CA HIS A 8 7.78 2.70 -35.05
C HIS A 8 8.89 1.72 -34.67
N ILE A 9 8.50 0.57 -34.12
CA ILE A 9 9.37 -0.56 -33.80
C ILE A 9 8.65 -1.83 -34.26
N THR A 10 9.36 -2.73 -34.95
CA THR A 10 8.76 -4.01 -35.32
C THR A 10 8.71 -4.95 -34.12
N LYS A 11 7.89 -5.99 -34.21
CA LYS A 11 7.81 -7.02 -33.17
C LYS A 11 9.17 -7.71 -32.94
N ASP A 12 9.91 -7.97 -34.01
CA ASP A 12 11.20 -8.67 -33.96
C ASP A 12 12.31 -7.79 -33.36
N ASP A 13 12.21 -6.47 -33.51
CA ASP A 13 13.10 -5.52 -32.83
C ASP A 13 12.69 -5.29 -31.37
N PHE A 14 11.38 -5.30 -31.09
CA PHE A 14 10.85 -5.02 -29.76
C PHE A 14 11.20 -6.11 -28.75
N PHE A 15 10.99 -7.39 -29.08
CA PHE A 15 11.16 -8.45 -28.09
C PHE A 15 12.58 -8.56 -27.51
N PRO A 16 13.66 -8.52 -28.32
CA PRO A 16 15.02 -8.51 -27.80
C PRO A 16 15.30 -7.27 -26.94
N ALA A 17 14.86 -6.09 -27.38
CA ALA A 17 15.04 -4.84 -26.65
C ALA A 17 14.30 -4.85 -25.30
N PHE A 18 13.05 -5.33 -25.30
CA PHE A 18 12.26 -5.52 -24.09
C PHE A 18 12.93 -6.52 -23.15
N TYR A 19 13.39 -7.67 -23.65
CA TYR A 19 14.03 -8.68 -22.81
C TYR A 19 15.30 -8.15 -22.15
N ALA A 20 16.13 -7.40 -22.88
CA ALA A 20 17.29 -6.73 -22.32
C ALA A 20 16.90 -5.72 -21.22
N ALA A 21 15.93 -4.85 -21.49
CA ALA A 21 15.43 -3.87 -20.52
C ALA A 21 14.79 -4.54 -19.29
N PHE A 22 14.04 -5.63 -19.49
CA PHE A 22 13.41 -6.42 -18.44
C PHE A 22 14.44 -7.00 -17.48
N ASN A 23 15.50 -7.60 -18.00
CA ASN A 23 16.58 -8.14 -17.16
C ASN A 23 17.30 -7.04 -16.36
N ILE A 24 17.50 -5.86 -16.95
CA ILE A 24 18.09 -4.71 -16.25
C ILE A 24 17.13 -4.18 -15.17
N ALA A 25 15.81 -4.22 -15.42
CA ALA A 25 14.79 -3.73 -14.50
C ALA A 25 14.55 -4.68 -13.30
N MET A 26 15.00 -5.94 -13.35
CA MET A 26 14.89 -6.91 -12.26
C MET A 26 15.91 -6.66 -11.15
N THR A 27 15.83 -5.47 -10.54
CA THR A 27 16.60 -5.11 -9.34
C THR A 27 15.77 -5.36 -8.08
N GLU A 28 16.44 -5.58 -6.96
CA GLU A 28 15.79 -5.76 -5.66
C GLU A 28 14.84 -4.59 -5.33
N SER A 29 15.31 -3.35 -5.54
CA SER A 29 14.51 -2.14 -5.28
C SER A 29 13.25 -2.06 -6.15
N ASN A 30 13.33 -2.41 -7.44
CA ASN A 30 12.16 -2.40 -8.32
C ASN A 30 11.17 -3.50 -7.95
N ILE A 31 11.67 -4.68 -7.58
CA ILE A 31 10.85 -5.80 -7.11
C ILE A 31 10.12 -5.39 -5.82
N GLN A 32 10.84 -4.88 -4.82
CA GLN A 32 10.25 -4.39 -3.56
C GLN A 32 9.23 -3.27 -3.80
N GLY A 33 9.51 -2.34 -4.71
CA GLY A 33 8.57 -1.28 -5.10
C GLY A 33 7.28 -1.83 -5.75
N GLY A 34 7.40 -2.86 -6.58
CA GLY A 34 6.24 -3.56 -7.17
C GLY A 34 5.37 -4.24 -6.11
N PHE A 35 6.00 -4.93 -5.17
CA PHE A 35 5.35 -5.53 -4.00
C PHE A 35 4.61 -4.47 -3.16
N GLN A 36 5.28 -3.36 -2.83
CA GLN A 36 4.67 -2.24 -2.10
C GLN A 36 3.48 -1.62 -2.86
N GLY A 37 3.60 -1.38 -4.16
CA GLY A 37 2.53 -0.83 -4.99
C GLY A 37 1.30 -1.74 -5.06
N ALA A 38 1.52 -3.07 -5.06
CA ALA A 38 0.46 -4.07 -4.98
C ALA A 38 -0.11 -4.23 -3.56
N ARG A 39 0.44 -3.50 -2.56
CA ARG A 39 0.18 -3.71 -1.12
C ARG A 39 0.49 -5.13 -0.64
N LEU A 40 1.30 -5.85 -1.41
CA LEU A 40 1.87 -7.13 -1.03
C LEU A 40 3.17 -6.81 -0.32
N LEU A 41 3.09 -6.49 0.96
CA LEU A 41 4.31 -6.31 1.73
C LEU A 41 5.01 -7.67 1.79
N PRO A 42 6.29 -7.79 1.36
CA PRO A 42 7.09 -8.95 1.74
C PRO A 42 6.95 -9.10 3.25
N PHE A 43 6.81 -10.33 3.75
CA PHE A 43 6.57 -10.60 5.17
C PHE A 43 7.72 -9.98 6.00
N ASP A 44 7.56 -8.73 6.38
CA ASP A 44 8.44 -7.94 7.22
C ASP A 44 7.78 -7.91 8.60
N PRO A 45 8.18 -8.82 9.50
CA PRO A 45 7.56 -8.93 10.80
C PRO A 45 7.64 -7.62 11.58
N GLU A 46 8.69 -6.81 11.37
CA GLU A 46 8.89 -5.55 12.08
C GLU A 46 7.90 -4.47 11.62
N SER A 47 7.55 -4.45 10.33
CA SER A 47 6.48 -3.56 9.83
C SER A 47 5.11 -3.90 10.44
N VAL A 48 4.82 -5.19 10.64
CA VAL A 48 3.59 -5.67 11.26
C VAL A 48 3.58 -5.34 12.74
N ILE A 49 4.70 -5.59 13.44
CA ILE A 49 4.86 -5.25 14.87
C ILE A 49 4.73 -3.74 15.10
N SER A 50 5.35 -2.92 14.24
CA SER A 50 5.26 -1.45 14.32
C SER A 50 3.85 -0.92 14.08
N ALA A 51 3.06 -1.58 13.21
CA ALA A 51 1.65 -1.25 13.02
C ALA A 51 0.77 -1.66 14.23
N LEU A 52 1.20 -2.68 14.99
CA LEU A 52 0.50 -3.14 16.20
C LEU A 52 0.80 -2.28 17.43
N ASP A 53 1.89 -1.53 17.46
CA ASP A 53 2.22 -0.60 18.55
C ASP A 53 1.39 0.71 18.51
N LEU A 54 0.18 0.63 17.95
CA LEU A 54 -0.83 1.66 18.09
C LEU A 54 -1.27 1.73 19.56
N LYS A 55 -0.97 2.85 20.23
CA LYS A 55 -1.61 3.18 21.51
C LYS A 55 -3.13 3.24 21.30
N LEU A 56 -3.82 2.17 21.67
CA LEU A 56 -5.28 2.09 21.73
C LEU A 56 -5.79 3.23 22.61
N LYS A 57 -6.25 4.31 21.96
CA LYS A 57 -7.04 5.34 22.62
C LYS A 57 -8.50 4.94 22.49
N THR A 58 -9.04 4.38 23.55
CA THR A 58 -10.49 4.27 23.69
C THR A 58 -11.05 5.69 23.77
N PRO A 59 -11.96 6.10 22.88
CA PRO A 59 -12.67 7.36 23.06
C PRO A 59 -13.33 7.35 24.43
N THR A 60 -13.15 8.42 25.20
CA THR A 60 -13.85 8.59 26.48
C THR A 60 -15.35 8.43 26.21
N PRO A 61 -16.06 7.53 26.92
CA PRO A 61 -17.49 7.38 26.75
C PRO A 61 -18.18 8.74 26.96
N PRO A 62 -19.22 9.07 26.16
CA PRO A 62 -20.01 10.26 26.43
C PRO A 62 -20.55 10.18 27.86
N SER A 63 -20.44 11.29 28.61
CA SER A 63 -20.95 11.40 29.97
C SER A 63 -22.41 10.96 30.02
N SER A 64 -22.69 9.83 30.68
CA SER A 64 -24.05 9.48 31.08
C SER A 64 -24.45 10.46 32.18
N ARG A 65 -25.02 11.60 31.80
CA ARG A 65 -25.67 12.48 32.76
C ARG A 65 -26.81 11.66 33.38
N PRO A 66 -26.91 11.54 34.72
CA PRO A 66 -28.12 11.03 35.35
C PRO A 66 -29.19 12.09 35.16
N GLY A 67 -29.87 12.06 34.01
CA GLY A 67 -31.16 12.69 33.85
C GLY A 67 -32.13 11.88 34.70
N THR A 68 -32.74 12.54 35.68
CA THR A 68 -33.76 12.03 36.58
C THR A 68 -34.62 10.98 35.88
N ALA A 69 -34.53 9.73 36.34
CA ALA A 69 -35.45 8.69 35.90
C ALA A 69 -36.86 9.17 36.24
N GLN A 70 -37.66 9.49 35.21
CA GLN A 70 -39.08 9.72 35.40
C GLN A 70 -39.68 8.39 35.88
N PRO A 71 -40.38 8.38 37.03
CA PRO A 71 -40.97 7.15 37.54
C PRO A 71 -42.04 6.68 36.55
N TRP A 72 -41.98 5.40 36.20
CA TRP A 72 -43.05 4.75 35.44
C TRP A 72 -44.32 4.82 36.28
N VAL A 73 -45.27 5.66 35.87
CA VAL A 73 -46.60 5.68 36.46
C VAL A 73 -47.44 4.63 35.72
N SER A 74 -48.06 3.72 36.48
CA SER A 74 -49.03 2.73 35.98
C SER A 74 -50.33 3.38 35.49
#